data_AF-A0A2N2Z2H0-F1
#
_entry.id   AF-A0A2N2Z2H0-F1
#
_cell.length_a   1.000
_cell.length_b   1.000
_cell.length_c   1.000
_cell.angle_alpha   90.00
_cell.angle_beta   90.00
_cell.angle_gamma   90.00
#
_symmetry.space_group_name_H-M   'P 1'
#
loop_
_entity.id
_entity.type
_entity.pdbx_description
1 polymer ?
#
loop_
_entity_poly.entity_id
_entity_poly.type
_entity_poly.pdbx_seq_one_letter_code
_entity_poly.pdbx_strand_id
1 'polypeptide(L)'
;MFKPTVRILAFCLLGLIALNTAAQESITHIHPDKYFNKGIELFEKGNYVSAQKHFQLASKHSNPSELHLRGEAEFYNALCAIELFNQDAEFLIRSFINNYPDNQKVNRAFFELAKLRYRERKYKDAIY
;
A
#
# COMPACT_ATOMS: atom_id res chain seq x y z
N MET A 1 -18.44 23.12 -54.01
CA MET A 1 -18.56 24.07 -52.88
C MET A 1 -19.69 23.57 -51.98
N PHE A 2 -19.39 23.00 -50.80
CA PHE A 2 -20.41 22.41 -49.92
C PHE A 2 -21.38 23.49 -49.40
N LYS A 3 -22.69 23.20 -49.45
CA LYS A 3 -23.74 24.14 -49.01
C LYS A 3 -23.55 24.49 -47.52
N PRO A 4 -23.82 25.73 -47.10
CA PRO A 4 -23.57 26.21 -45.73
C PRO A 4 -24.32 25.39 -44.68
N THR A 5 -25.49 24.84 -45.03
CA THR A 5 -26.26 23.95 -44.18
C THR A 5 -25.53 22.64 -43.84
N VAL A 6 -24.78 22.08 -44.79
CA VAL A 6 -23.98 20.85 -44.60
C VAL A 6 -22.78 21.11 -43.69
N ARG A 7 -22.21 22.32 -43.75
CA ARG A 7 -21.11 22.73 -42.87
C ARG A 7 -21.57 22.91 -41.43
N ILE A 8 -22.75 23.50 -41.22
CA ILE A 8 -23.35 23.66 -39.88
C ILE A 8 -23.69 22.28 -39.30
N LEU A 9 -24.27 21.38 -40.11
CA LEU A 9 -24.60 20.02 -39.68
C LEU A 9 -23.34 19.22 -39.28
N ALA A 10 -22.25 19.35 -40.04
CA ALA A 10 -20.97 18.71 -39.73
C ALA A 10 -20.34 19.26 -38.44
N PHE A 11 -20.48 20.56 -38.18
CA PHE A 11 -19.98 21.19 -36.96
C PHE A 11 -20.77 20.75 -35.72
N CYS A 12 -22.09 20.61 -35.84
CA CYS A 12 -22.93 20.05 -34.77
C CYS A 12 -22.58 18.58 -34.47
N LEU A 13 -22.30 17.78 -35.50
CA LEU A 13 -21.92 16.38 -35.34
C LEU A 13 -20.56 16.21 -34.63
N LEU A 14 -19.59 17.09 -34.93
CA LEU A 14 -18.29 17.13 -34.25
C LEU A 14 -18.41 17.53 -32.76
N GLY A 15 -19.31 18.45 -32.42
CA GLY A 15 -19.57 18.86 -31.04
C GLY A 15 -20.20 17.76 -30.17
N LEU A 16 -21.04 16.90 -30.75
CA LEU A 16 -21.66 15.76 -30.05
C LEU A 16 -20.64 14.65 -29.69
N ILE A 17 -19.56 14.52 -30.45
CA ILE A 17 -18.50 13.54 -30.17
C ILE A 17 -17.62 14.00 -28.99
N ALA A 18 -17.45 15.31 -28.81
CA ALA A 18 -16.60 15.90 -27.76
C ALA A 18 -17.19 15.78 -26.33
N LEU A 19 -18.47 15.43 -26.18
CA LEU A 19 -19.10 15.24 -24.86
C LEU A 19 -18.82 13.86 -24.23
N ASN A 20 -18.06 13.00 -24.90
CA ASN A 20 -17.75 11.64 -24.44
C ASN A 20 -16.36 11.51 -23.80
N THR A 21 -15.86 12.53 -23.10
CA THR A 21 -14.74 12.32 -22.17
C THR A 21 -15.27 11.94 -20.80
N ALA A 22 -15.92 10.77 -20.72
CA ALA A 22 -15.99 10.07 -19.45
C ALA A 22 -14.55 9.65 -19.14
N ALA A 23 -14.00 10.11 -18.02
CA ALA A 23 -12.77 9.59 -17.46
C ALA A 23 -12.95 8.07 -17.29
N GLN A 24 -12.45 7.31 -18.26
CA GLN A 24 -12.56 5.87 -18.27
C GLN A 24 -11.67 5.35 -17.15
N GLU A 25 -12.27 5.07 -15.97
CA GLU A 25 -11.63 4.20 -15.00
C GLU A 25 -11.36 2.88 -15.71
N SER A 26 -10.08 2.49 -15.76
CA SER A 26 -9.69 1.19 -16.28
C SER A 26 -10.44 0.12 -15.49
N ILE A 27 -11.02 -0.83 -16.22
CA ILE A 27 -11.62 -2.09 -15.73
C ILE A 27 -10.99 -2.46 -14.39
N THR A 28 -11.83 -2.61 -13.35
CA THR A 28 -11.51 -2.96 -11.95
C THR A 28 -10.48 -4.08 -11.81
N HIS A 29 -9.23 -3.79 -12.11
CA HIS A 29 -8.08 -4.47 -11.56
C HIS A 29 -8.00 -3.94 -10.14
N ILE A 30 -8.17 -4.84 -9.18
CA ILE A 30 -7.85 -4.56 -7.79
C ILE A 30 -6.33 -4.33 -7.77
N HIS A 31 -5.94 -3.08 -7.98
CA HIS A 31 -4.53 -2.71 -8.00
C HIS A 31 -4.00 -2.81 -6.57
N PRO A 32 -2.90 -3.54 -6.35
CA PRO A 32 -2.30 -3.69 -5.02
C PRO A 32 -1.95 -2.33 -4.41
N ASP A 33 -1.65 -1.32 -5.23
CA ASP A 33 -1.45 0.08 -4.81
C ASP A 33 -2.65 0.67 -4.09
N LYS A 34 -3.88 0.33 -4.49
CA LYS A 34 -5.09 0.82 -3.82
C LYS A 34 -5.17 0.30 -2.39
N TYR A 35 -4.81 -0.96 -2.17
CA TYR A 35 -4.70 -1.51 -0.83
C TYR A 35 -3.56 -0.88 -0.04
N PHE A 36 -2.39 -0.72 -0.65
CA PHE A 36 -1.24 -0.12 0.00
C PHE A 36 -1.56 1.31 0.47
N ASN A 37 -2.07 2.16 -0.43
CA ASN A 37 -2.44 3.54 -0.12
C ASN A 37 -3.51 3.61 0.96
N LYS A 38 -4.51 2.72 0.95
CA LYS A 38 -5.50 2.65 2.02
C LYS A 38 -4.88 2.22 3.34
N GLY A 39 -3.94 1.28 3.30
CA GLY A 39 -3.14 0.85 4.44
C GLY A 39 -2.38 2.01 5.07
N ILE A 40 -1.69 2.83 4.26
CA ILE A 40 -0.98 4.03 4.71
C ILE A 40 -1.93 5.03 5.38
N GLU A 41 -3.05 5.36 4.74
CA GLU A 41 -4.06 6.28 5.31
C GLU A 41 -4.54 5.82 6.69
N LEU A 42 -4.78 4.51 6.86
CA LEU A 42 -5.23 3.93 8.12
C LEU A 42 -4.10 3.86 9.16
N PHE A 43 -2.88 3.57 8.72
CA PHE A 43 -1.68 3.54 9.56
C PHE A 43 -1.42 4.92 10.17
N GLU A 44 -1.48 5.98 9.36
CA GLU A 44 -1.32 7.37 9.81
C GLU A 44 -2.42 7.78 10.79
N LYS A 45 -3.62 7.22 10.65
CA LYS A 45 -4.73 7.39 11.60
C LYS A 45 -4.61 6.52 12.87
N GLY A 46 -3.55 5.73 13.00
CA GLY A 46 -3.34 4.81 14.12
C GLY A 46 -4.24 3.58 14.12
N ASN A 47 -5.01 3.34 13.05
CA ASN A 47 -5.84 2.14 12.92
C ASN A 47 -5.01 0.98 12.37
N TYR A 48 -4.13 0.45 13.21
CA TYR A 48 -3.17 -0.58 12.82
C TYR A 48 -3.83 -1.91 12.47
N VAL A 49 -4.97 -2.26 13.07
CA VAL A 49 -5.69 -3.51 12.74
C VAL A 49 -6.20 -3.48 11.30
N SER A 50 -6.85 -2.38 10.88
CA SER A 50 -7.33 -2.25 9.51
C SER A 50 -6.18 -2.03 8.53
N ALA A 51 -5.17 -1.23 8.91
CA ALA A 51 -3.99 -1.00 8.09
C ALA A 51 -3.27 -2.32 7.77
N GLN A 52 -3.05 -3.17 8.78
CA GLN A 52 -2.37 -4.46 8.62
C GLN A 52 -3.07 -5.34 7.59
N LYS A 53 -4.41 -5.44 7.65
CA LYS A 53 -5.21 -6.20 6.67
C LYS A 53 -5.01 -5.68 5.25
N HIS A 54 -4.95 -4.35 5.08
CA HIS A 54 -4.72 -3.76 3.77
C HIS A 54 -3.31 -3.99 3.25
N PHE A 55 -2.28 -3.93 4.10
CA PHE A 55 -0.92 -4.28 3.67
C PHE A 55 -0.78 -5.76 3.29
N GLN A 56 -1.45 -6.67 4.02
CA GLN A 56 -1.52 -8.09 3.64
C GLN A 56 -2.22 -8.29 2.28
N LEU A 57 -3.30 -7.55 2.02
CA LEU A 57 -3.97 -7.57 0.71
C LEU A 57 -3.06 -6.99 -0.40
N ALA A 58 -2.34 -5.91 -0.14
CA ALA A 58 -1.39 -5.33 -1.08
C ALA A 58 -0.31 -6.36 -1.49
N SER A 59 0.32 -7.02 -0.51
CA SER A 59 1.33 -8.06 -0.76
C SER A 59 0.75 -9.31 -1.43
N LYS A 60 -0.50 -9.69 -1.10
CA LYS A 60 -1.19 -10.83 -1.71
C LYS A 60 -1.53 -10.59 -3.18
N HIS A 61 -1.94 -9.36 -3.52
CA HIS A 61 -2.42 -9.02 -4.87
C HIS A 61 -1.34 -8.43 -5.79
N SER A 62 -0.16 -8.10 -5.25
CA SER A 62 0.98 -7.67 -6.05
C SER A 62 1.59 -8.80 -6.87
N ASN A 63 2.07 -8.47 -8.07
CA ASN A 63 2.79 -9.40 -8.92
C ASN A 63 4.13 -9.79 -8.26
N PRO A 64 4.60 -11.03 -8.41
CA PRO A 64 5.96 -11.41 -8.02
C PRO A 64 7.09 -10.49 -8.51
N SER A 65 6.92 -9.81 -9.64
CA SER A 65 7.89 -8.83 -10.16
C SER A 65 7.87 -7.48 -9.42
N GLU A 66 6.80 -7.15 -8.69
CA GLU A 66 6.62 -5.88 -7.98
C GLU A 66 7.27 -5.93 -6.58
N LEU A 67 8.56 -6.28 -6.53
CA LEU A 67 9.32 -6.45 -5.29
C LEU A 67 9.32 -5.20 -4.42
N HIS A 68 9.28 -4.01 -5.03
CA HIS A 68 9.23 -2.74 -4.30
C HIS A 68 7.94 -2.62 -3.48
N LEU A 69 6.78 -2.78 -4.13
CA LEU A 69 5.48 -2.68 -3.47
C LEU A 69 5.30 -3.77 -2.40
N ARG A 70 5.74 -5.00 -2.70
CA ARG A 70 5.72 -6.11 -1.73
C ARG A 70 6.58 -5.84 -0.52
N GLY A 71 7.81 -5.35 -0.73
CA GLY A 71 8.72 -5.00 0.35
C GLY A 71 8.14 -3.89 1.23
N GLU A 72 7.60 -2.82 0.65
CA GLU A 72 6.94 -1.75 1.42
C GLU A 72 5.72 -2.30 2.17
N ALA A 73 4.86 -3.10 1.53
CA ALA A 73 3.70 -3.70 2.20
C ALA A 73 4.09 -4.62 3.36
N GLU A 74 5.10 -5.47 3.20
CA GLU A 74 5.61 -6.34 4.27
C GLU A 74 6.25 -5.54 5.42
N PHE A 75 6.98 -4.48 5.10
CA PHE A 75 7.54 -3.56 6.10
C PHE A 75 6.43 -2.94 6.96
N TYR A 76 5.41 -2.35 6.32
CA TYR A 76 4.31 -1.73 7.06
C TYR A 76 3.40 -2.74 7.77
N ASN A 77 3.23 -3.96 7.23
CA ASN A 77 2.57 -5.06 7.94
C ASN A 77 3.32 -5.41 9.24
N ALA A 78 4.65 -5.48 9.19
CA ALA A 78 5.48 -5.71 10.37
C ALA A 78 5.39 -4.54 11.37
N LEU A 79 5.39 -3.28 10.91
CA LEU A 79 5.17 -2.13 11.79
C LEU A 79 3.81 -2.19 12.49
N CYS A 80 2.74 -2.53 11.78
CA CYS A 80 1.43 -2.71 12.40
C CYS A 80 1.47 -3.79 13.49
N ALA A 81 2.13 -4.91 13.23
CA ALA A 81 2.28 -5.98 14.21
C ALA A 81 3.05 -5.51 15.47
N ILE A 82 4.09 -4.69 15.30
CA ILE A 82 4.85 -4.08 16.41
C ILE A 82 3.96 -3.14 17.23
N GLU A 83 3.18 -2.27 16.58
CA GLU A 83 2.27 -1.33 17.26
C GLU A 83 1.10 -2.03 17.97
N LEU A 84 0.66 -3.16 17.44
CA LEU A 84 -0.39 -4.00 18.04
C LEU A 84 0.13 -4.96 19.12
N PHE A 85 1.45 -5.02 19.36
CA PHE A 85 2.08 -6.00 20.25
C PHE A 85 1.73 -7.45 19.89
N ASN A 86 1.62 -7.76 18.60
CA ASN A 86 1.36 -9.11 18.14
C ASN A 86 2.56 -10.02 18.41
N GLN A 87 2.30 -11.29 18.75
CA GLN A 87 3.34 -12.28 19.05
C GLN A 87 4.28 -12.58 17.85
N ASP A 88 3.81 -12.35 16.63
CA ASP A 88 4.55 -12.59 15.39
C ASP A 88 5.33 -11.35 14.89
N ALA A 89 5.30 -10.23 15.62
CA ALA A 89 5.92 -8.98 15.20
C ALA A 89 7.42 -9.12 14.90
N GLU A 90 8.17 -9.83 15.76
CA GLU A 90 9.60 -10.08 15.53
C GLU A 90 9.82 -10.94 14.27
N PHE A 91 8.98 -11.96 14.09
CA PHE A 91 9.07 -12.82 12.91
C PHE A 91 8.84 -12.03 11.62
N LEU A 92 7.80 -11.18 11.59
CA LEU A 92 7.45 -10.37 10.42
C LEU A 92 8.56 -9.37 10.06
N ILE A 93 9.08 -8.62 11.03
CA ILE A 93 10.11 -7.61 10.74
C ILE A 93 11.43 -8.27 10.30
N ARG A 94 11.80 -9.43 10.88
CA ARG A 94 12.96 -10.21 10.42
C ARG A 94 12.75 -10.79 9.03
N SER A 95 11.54 -11.21 8.71
CA SER A 95 11.21 -11.73 7.38
C SER A 95 11.37 -10.64 6.33
N PHE A 96 10.89 -9.43 6.59
CA PHE A 96 11.13 -8.28 5.73
C PHE A 96 12.63 -8.02 5.48
N ILE A 97 13.44 -7.99 6.55
CA ILE A 97 14.90 -7.76 6.45
C ILE A 97 15.58 -8.83 5.59
N ASN A 98 15.21 -10.10 5.77
CA ASN A 98 15.83 -11.21 5.04
C ASN A 98 15.36 -11.30 3.58
N ASN A 99 14.08 -11.00 3.32
CA ASN A 99 13.48 -11.14 2.00
C ASN A 99 13.77 -9.94 1.09
N TYR A 100 14.00 -8.74 1.66
CA TYR A 100 14.23 -7.51 0.91
C TYR A 100 15.46 -6.74 1.42
N PRO A 101 16.67 -7.34 1.41
CA PRO A 101 17.88 -6.75 1.99
C PRO A 101 18.30 -5.43 1.34
N ASP A 102 17.94 -5.19 0.08
CA ASP A 102 18.25 -3.97 -0.67
C ASP A 102 17.16 -2.88 -0.56
N ASN A 103 16.09 -3.13 0.20
CA ASN A 103 15.02 -2.14 0.35
C ASN A 103 15.49 -0.95 1.21
N GLN A 104 15.16 0.26 0.79
CA GLN A 104 15.47 1.51 1.49
C GLN A 104 15.04 1.56 2.98
N LYS A 105 14.06 0.74 3.39
CA LYS A 105 13.56 0.67 4.77
C LYS A 105 14.32 -0.31 5.66
N VAL A 106 15.28 -1.09 5.15
CA VAL A 106 16.00 -2.12 5.94
C VAL A 106 16.68 -1.55 7.17
N ASN A 107 17.36 -0.41 7.06
CA ASN A 107 17.98 0.26 8.22
C ASN A 107 16.94 0.65 9.28
N ARG A 108 15.76 1.12 8.84
CA ARG A 108 14.65 1.43 9.73
C ARG A 108 14.06 0.17 10.36
N ALA A 109 13.96 -0.93 9.61
CA ALA A 109 13.49 -2.21 10.12
C ALA A 109 14.42 -2.79 11.20
N PHE A 110 15.74 -2.68 11.03
CA PHE A 110 16.68 -3.04 12.09
C PHE A 110 16.49 -2.20 13.35
N PHE A 111 16.26 -0.90 13.20
CA PHE A 111 15.97 -0.02 14.33
C PHE A 111 14.68 -0.40 15.06
N GLU A 112 13.61 -0.70 14.32
CA GLU A 112 12.34 -1.15 14.91
C GLU A 112 12.44 -2.53 15.56
N LEU A 113 13.19 -3.46 14.98
CA LEU A 113 13.50 -4.75 15.60
C LEU A 113 14.28 -4.57 16.92
N ALA A 114 15.26 -3.67 16.94
CA ALA A 114 15.99 -3.34 18.16
C ALA A 114 15.07 -2.74 19.24
N LYS A 115 14.16 -1.82 18.86
CA LYS A 115 13.14 -1.26 19.76
C LYS A 115 12.17 -2.32 20.26
N LEU A 116 11.72 -3.24 19.40
CA LEU A 116 10.84 -4.34 19.78
C LEU A 116 11.52 -5.21 20.84
N ARG A 117 12.72 -5.71 20.56
CA ARG A 117 13.51 -6.52 21.50
C ARG A 117 13.84 -5.78 22.80
N TYR A 118 14.01 -4.46 22.75
CA TYR A 118 14.17 -3.64 23.95
C TYR A 118 12.89 -3.58 24.78
N ARG A 119 11.71 -3.38 24.15
CA ARG A 119 10.40 -3.41 24.82
C ARG A 119 10.10 -4.78 25.43
N GLU A 120 10.48 -5.84 24.74
CA GLU A 120 10.33 -7.23 25.20
C GLU A 120 11.32 -7.61 26.33
N ARG A 121 12.22 -6.71 26.75
CA ARG A 121 13.03 -6.87 27.97
C ARG A 121 12.14 -6.79 29.20
N LYS A 122 11.51 -7.91 29.51
CA LYS A 122 11.07 -8.43 30.83
C LYS A 122 11.68 -7.68 32.04
N TYR A 123 11.20 -6.46 32.33
CA TYR A 123 11.47 -5.76 33.59
C TYR A 123 10.48 -6.18 34.70
N LYS A 124 9.63 -7.19 34.45
CA LYS A 124 8.67 -7.73 35.43
C LYS A 124 9.23 -8.85 36.31
N ASP A 125 10.48 -9.29 36.09
CA ASP A 125 11.23 -10.06 37.09
C ASP A 125 12.00 -9.14 38.07
N ALA A 126 11.70 -7.84 38.08
CA ALA A 126 12.25 -6.85 39.01
C ALA A 126 11.22 -6.39 40.05
N ILE A 127 10.38 -7.29 40.54
CA ILE A 127 9.71 -7.12 41.82
C ILE A 127 9.96 -8.40 42.61
N TYR A 128 10.88 -8.29 43.56
CA TYR A 128 11.11 -9.23 44.65
C TYR A 128 9.86 -9.30 45.54
#